data_AF-A0A514XEM2-F1
#
_entry.id   AF-A0A514XEM2-F1
#
_cell.length_a   1.000
_cell.length_b   1.000
_cell.length_c   1.000
_cell.angle_alpha   90.00
_cell.angle_beta   90.00
_cell.angle_gamma   90.00
#
_symmetry.space_group_name_H-M   'P 1'
#
loop_
_entity.id
_entity.type
_entity.pdbx_description
1 polymer ?
#
loop_
_entity_poly.entity_id
_entity_poly.type
_entity_poly.pdbx_seq_one_letter_code
_entity_poly.pdbx_strand_id
1 'polypeptide(L)'
;MKKLMVLASALLVNLVAVQANAGVYTVPVDQTVEREGLLGATVFESNYKILVLIQGREIKSLKQLHAVIADGLRLPKSYGANLDALYDVLTDPSVISKNWDITIIGGKDLVENLGEVKVQAVIDTLNDAQKENPVNTFMYWL
;
A
#
# COMPACT_ATOMS: atom_id res chain seq x y z
N MET A 1 -27.79 -18.00 -3.56
CA MET A 1 -26.95 -18.74 -2.60
C MET A 1 -25.51 -18.35 -2.88
N LYS A 2 -24.92 -17.55 -1.98
CA LYS A 2 -23.52 -17.13 -2.03
C LYS A 2 -22.65 -18.32 -1.63
N LYS A 3 -21.63 -18.64 -2.43
CA LYS A 3 -20.33 -19.24 -2.05
C LYS A 3 -19.63 -19.80 -3.29
N LEU A 4 -18.78 -18.99 -3.89
CA LEU A 4 -17.57 -19.49 -4.56
C LEU A 4 -16.56 -18.34 -4.54
N MET A 5 -15.96 -18.15 -3.37
CA MET A 5 -15.00 -17.09 -3.10
C MET A 5 -13.61 -17.72 -3.22
N VAL A 6 -12.91 -17.30 -4.27
CA VAL A 6 -11.46 -17.09 -4.37
C VAL A 6 -10.59 -18.18 -3.72
N LEU A 7 -10.23 -19.18 -4.52
CA LEU A 7 -9.05 -20.01 -4.30
C LEU A 7 -7.84 -19.29 -4.93
N ALA A 8 -6.70 -19.36 -4.24
CA ALA A 8 -5.35 -18.98 -4.69
C ALA A 8 -4.97 -17.49 -4.58
N SER A 9 -4.53 -17.07 -3.37
CA SER A 9 -3.38 -16.18 -3.14
C SER A 9 -2.99 -16.13 -1.65
N ALA A 10 -2.91 -17.31 -1.00
CA ALA A 10 -2.29 -17.43 0.32
C ALA A 10 -1.22 -18.52 0.24
N LEU A 11 -0.25 -18.33 -0.66
CA LEU A 11 0.93 -19.16 -0.75
C LEU A 11 2.17 -18.30 -0.53
N LEU A 12 2.37 -17.92 0.73
CA LEU A 12 3.69 -17.59 1.28
C LEU A 12 3.72 -18.10 2.73
N VAL A 13 3.56 -19.42 2.87
CA VAL A 13 4.00 -20.10 4.07
C VAL A 13 5.53 -20.14 4.00
N ASN A 14 6.18 -19.28 4.78
CA ASN A 14 7.63 -19.29 4.97
C ASN A 14 8.07 -20.65 5.51
N LEU A 15 8.54 -21.54 4.62
CA LEU A 15 9.20 -22.77 4.99
C LEU A 15 10.70 -22.49 5.13
N VAL A 16 11.15 -22.14 6.33
CA VAL A 16 12.57 -22.12 6.67
C VAL A 16 12.78 -23.02 7.88
N ALA A 17 13.00 -24.31 7.61
CA ALA A 17 13.58 -25.22 8.58
C ALA A 17 15.10 -25.23 8.36
N VAL A 18 15.82 -24.31 9.00
CA VAL A 18 17.27 -24.46 9.18
C VAL A 18 17.45 -25.35 10.41
N GLN A 19 17.68 -26.65 10.19
CA GLN A 19 18.13 -27.55 11.24
C GLN A 19 19.65 -27.66 11.23
N ALA A 20 20.31 -26.87 12.09
CA ALA A 20 21.58 -27.23 12.70
C ALA A 20 21.84 -26.29 13.91
N ASN A 21 21.68 -26.82 15.12
CA ASN A 21 22.18 -26.27 16.39
C ASN A 21 22.09 -24.73 16.61
N ALA A 22 20.90 -24.21 16.90
CA ALA A 22 20.74 -22.94 17.65
C ALA A 22 19.32 -22.88 18.20
N GLY A 23 19.15 -22.25 19.37
CA GLY A 23 17.89 -22.23 20.13
C GLY A 23 16.64 -21.97 19.30
N VAL A 24 15.51 -22.54 19.73
CA VAL A 24 14.20 -22.30 19.15
C VAL A 24 13.85 -20.82 19.34
N TYR A 25 14.21 -19.98 18.37
CA TYR A 25 13.67 -18.64 18.27
C TYR A 25 12.23 -18.79 17.79
N THR A 26 11.28 -18.67 18.72
CA THR A 26 9.88 -18.46 18.35
C THR A 26 9.79 -17.09 17.70
N VAL A 27 9.86 -17.03 16.38
CA VAL A 27 9.49 -15.83 15.64
C VAL A 27 7.99 -15.66 15.83
N PRO A 28 7.50 -14.55 16.42
CA PRO A 28 6.07 -14.32 16.54
C PRO A 28 5.44 -14.35 15.15
N VAL A 29 4.37 -15.13 15.00
CA VAL A 29 3.60 -15.22 13.75
C VAL A 29 3.08 -13.82 13.44
N ASP A 30 3.60 -13.19 12.38
CA ASP A 30 3.09 -11.92 11.87
C ASP A 30 1.74 -12.20 11.20
N GLN A 31 0.64 -11.83 11.87
CA GLN A 31 -0.70 -12.02 11.35
C GLN A 31 -1.00 -10.89 10.37
N THR A 32 -0.91 -11.18 9.06
CA THR A 32 -1.41 -10.27 8.04
C THR A 32 -2.93 -10.27 8.08
N VAL A 33 -3.52 -9.10 8.34
CA VAL A 33 -4.97 -8.92 8.34
C VAL A 33 -5.36 -8.18 7.06
N GLU A 34 -6.21 -8.81 6.25
CA GLU A 34 -6.93 -8.10 5.19
C GLU A 34 -7.95 -7.16 5.82
N ARG A 35 -7.90 -5.88 5.44
CA ARG A 35 -8.88 -4.89 5.87
C ARG A 35 -9.90 -4.74 4.75
N GLU A 36 -11.12 -5.23 4.98
CA GLU A 36 -12.23 -4.99 4.05
C GLU A 36 -12.51 -3.49 3.89
N GLY A 37 -12.82 -3.06 2.66
CA GLY A 37 -13.79 -1.97 2.44
C GLY A 37 -13.28 -0.56 2.10
N LEU A 38 -12.16 -0.38 1.40
CA LEU A 38 -11.89 0.91 0.74
C LEU A 38 -12.42 0.90 -0.69
N LEU A 39 -13.25 1.88 -1.03
CA LEU A 39 -13.77 2.02 -2.39
C LEU A 39 -12.61 2.38 -3.34
N GLY A 40 -12.13 1.36 -4.06
CA GLY A 40 -10.99 1.47 -4.97
C GLY A 40 -9.66 0.96 -4.42
N ALA A 41 -9.61 0.30 -3.26
CA ALA A 41 -8.40 -0.36 -2.80
C ALA A 41 -8.64 -1.55 -1.87
N THR A 42 -7.63 -2.43 -1.80
CA THR A 42 -7.50 -3.49 -0.79
C THR A 42 -6.28 -3.18 0.07
N VAL A 43 -6.40 -3.37 1.39
CA VAL A 43 -5.32 -3.08 2.34
C VAL A 43 -4.96 -4.34 3.12
N PHE A 44 -3.68 -4.64 3.18
CA PHE A 44 -3.13 -5.70 4.03
C PHE A 44 -2.20 -5.06 5.04
N GLU A 45 -2.33 -5.44 6.31
CA GLU A 45 -1.53 -4.88 7.38
C GLU A 45 -0.90 -5.98 8.21
N SER A 46 0.39 -5.82 8.49
CA SER A 46 1.18 -6.64 9.39
C SER A 46 1.71 -5.76 10.54
N ASN A 47 2.48 -6.33 11.46
CA ASN A 47 3.11 -5.54 12.53
C ASN A 47 4.12 -4.49 12.02
N TYR A 48 4.74 -4.73 10.87
CA TYR A 48 5.86 -3.92 10.37
C TYR A 48 5.58 -3.25 9.03
N LYS A 49 4.53 -3.66 8.32
CA LYS A 49 4.23 -3.17 6.97
C LYS A 49 2.74 -2.98 6.72
N ILE A 50 2.41 -1.97 5.92
CA ILE A 50 1.06 -1.74 5.38
C ILE A 50 1.16 -1.79 3.85
N LEU A 51 0.39 -2.67 3.21
CA LEU A 51 0.26 -2.76 1.77
C LEU A 51 -1.10 -2.16 1.35
N VAL A 52 -1.08 -1.19 0.44
CA VAL A 52 -2.25 -0.56 -0.17
C VAL A 52 -2.27 -0.87 -1.65
N LEU A 53 -3.19 -1.74 -2.07
CA LEU A 53 -3.41 -2.12 -3.46
C LEU A 53 -4.57 -1.31 -4.06
N ILE A 54 -4.25 -0.33 -4.88
CA ILE A 54 -5.19 0.62 -5.48
C ILE A 54 -5.62 0.15 -6.87
N GLN A 55 -6.93 0.12 -7.10
CA GLN A 55 -7.56 -0.22 -8.36
C GLN A 55 -7.76 1.06 -9.19
N GLY A 56 -6.85 1.37 -10.11
CA GLY A 56 -6.85 2.59 -10.92
C GLY A 56 -8.17 2.86 -11.64
N ARG A 57 -8.86 1.80 -12.11
CA ARG A 57 -10.18 1.90 -12.74
C ARG A 57 -11.27 2.45 -11.82
N GLU A 58 -11.15 2.27 -10.50
CA GLU A 58 -12.15 2.70 -9.51
C GLU A 58 -11.89 4.15 -9.04
N ILE A 59 -10.74 4.72 -9.37
CA ILE A 59 -10.34 6.07 -8.97
C ILE A 59 -10.83 7.09 -9.99
N LYS A 60 -11.77 7.94 -9.59
CA LYS A 60 -12.44 8.93 -10.44
C LYS A 60 -12.00 10.37 -10.17
N SER A 61 -11.21 10.60 -9.12
CA SER A 61 -10.64 11.92 -8.84
C SER A 61 -9.34 11.82 -8.04
N LEU A 62 -8.50 12.85 -8.15
CA LEU A 62 -7.28 12.96 -7.34
C LEU A 62 -7.60 13.01 -5.84
N LYS A 63 -8.71 13.65 -5.47
CA LYS A 63 -9.22 13.66 -4.09
C LYS A 63 -9.52 12.24 -3.58
N GLN A 64 -10.14 11.40 -4.42
CA GLN A 64 -10.40 10.00 -4.06
C GLN A 64 -9.10 9.21 -3.92
N LEU A 65 -8.11 9.43 -4.79
CA LEU A 65 -6.81 8.78 -4.68
C LEU A 65 -6.14 9.12 -3.34
N HIS A 66 -6.11 10.40 -2.97
CA HIS A 66 -5.59 10.84 -1.67
C HIS A 66 -6.38 10.23 -0.50
N ALA A 67 -7.71 10.15 -0.59
CA ALA A 67 -8.53 9.52 0.45
C ALA A 67 -8.20 8.04 0.61
N VAL A 68 -8.05 7.30 -0.49
CA VAL A 68 -7.66 5.88 -0.48
C VAL A 68 -6.30 5.67 0.17
N ILE A 69 -5.31 6.50 -0.18
CA ILE A 69 -3.96 6.43 0.42
C ILE A 69 -4.05 6.77 1.92
N ALA A 70 -4.78 7.84 2.27
CA ALA A 70 -4.93 8.27 3.66
C ALA A 70 -5.57 7.20 4.54
N ASP A 71 -6.68 6.62 4.09
CA ASP A 71 -7.39 5.57 4.84
C ASP A 71 -6.57 4.28 4.91
N GLY A 72 -5.86 3.94 3.83
CA GLY A 72 -5.01 2.76 3.75
C GLY A 72 -3.85 2.82 4.75
N LEU A 73 -3.14 3.94 4.78
CA LEU A 73 -1.99 4.17 5.66
C LEU A 73 -2.37 4.71 7.04
N ARG A 74 -3.65 4.96 7.30
CA ARG A 74 -4.16 5.62 8.52
C ARG A 74 -3.48 6.97 8.79
N LEU A 75 -3.35 7.78 7.74
CA LEU A 75 -2.78 9.13 7.86
C LEU A 75 -3.60 10.00 8.82
N PRO A 76 -2.95 10.97 9.50
CA PRO A 76 -3.63 11.85 10.43
C PRO A 76 -4.66 12.74 9.72
N LYS A 77 -5.68 13.19 10.46
CA LYS A 77 -6.73 14.10 9.92
C LYS A 77 -6.18 15.44 9.42
N SER A 78 -4.97 15.81 9.82
CA SER A 78 -4.25 16.99 9.34
C SER A 78 -3.67 16.82 7.94
N TYR A 79 -3.73 15.63 7.36
CA TYR A 79 -3.25 15.37 6.01
C TYR A 79 -3.94 16.27 4.97
N GLY A 80 -3.15 17.09 4.28
CA GLY A 80 -3.62 18.15 3.39
C GLY A 80 -4.16 17.70 2.02
N ALA A 81 -4.13 16.40 1.71
CA ALA A 81 -4.64 15.82 0.46
C ALA A 81 -4.11 16.50 -0.82
N ASN A 82 -2.81 16.79 -0.84
CA ASN A 82 -2.05 17.31 -1.97
C ASN A 82 -0.69 16.59 -2.06
N LEU A 83 0.12 16.88 -3.09
CA LEU A 83 1.38 16.18 -3.35
C LEU A 83 2.45 16.47 -2.30
N ASP A 84 2.60 17.74 -1.88
CA ASP A 84 3.57 18.12 -0.85
C ASP A 84 3.24 17.42 0.48
N ALA A 85 1.98 17.50 0.89
CA ALA A 85 1.50 16.82 2.09
C ALA A 85 1.63 15.29 1.97
N LEU A 86 1.53 14.72 0.76
CA LEU A 86 1.73 13.29 0.52
C LEU A 86 3.20 12.92 0.71
N TYR A 87 4.11 13.72 0.18
CA TYR A 87 5.55 13.53 0.39
C TYR A 87 5.90 13.61 1.88
N ASP A 88 5.43 14.65 2.58
CA ASP A 88 5.73 14.89 3.99
C ASP A 88 5.33 13.69 4.86
N VAL A 89 4.10 13.20 4.72
CA VAL A 89 3.62 12.08 5.56
C VAL A 89 4.27 10.73 5.21
N LEU A 90 4.69 10.52 3.96
CA LEU A 90 5.34 9.26 3.55
C LEU A 90 6.81 9.18 3.97
N THR A 91 7.44 10.33 4.20
CA THR A 91 8.86 10.46 4.56
C THR A 91 9.09 10.73 6.03
N ASP A 92 8.05 11.09 6.78
CA ASP A 92 8.12 11.31 8.23
C ASP A 92 7.79 10.02 9.02
N PRO A 93 8.80 9.37 9.65
CA PRO A 93 8.58 8.17 10.47
C PRO A 93 7.78 8.42 11.74
N SER A 94 7.59 9.69 12.15
CA SER A 94 6.70 10.05 13.27
C SER A 94 5.22 10.02 12.86
N VAL A 95 4.92 10.07 11.56
CA VAL A 95 3.56 9.98 11.01
C VAL A 95 3.18 8.53 10.71
N ILE A 96 4.06 7.79 10.04
CA ILE A 96 3.84 6.38 9.71
C ILE A 96 4.95 5.55 10.35
N SER A 97 4.60 4.84 11.43
CA SER A 97 5.56 4.03 12.19
C SER A 97 5.90 2.67 11.54
N LYS A 98 5.21 2.31 10.46
CA LYS A 98 5.37 1.07 9.71
C LYS A 98 5.91 1.38 8.32
N ASN A 99 6.60 0.43 7.71
CA ASN A 99 6.92 0.55 6.29
C ASN A 99 5.63 0.49 5.47
N TRP A 100 5.62 1.13 4.31
CA TRP A 100 4.47 1.13 3.41
C TRP A 100 4.84 0.53 2.06
N ASP A 101 3.89 -0.20 1.48
CA ASP A 101 3.89 -0.63 0.09
C ASP A 101 2.63 -0.07 -0.58
N ILE A 102 2.80 0.74 -1.61
CA ILE A 102 1.67 1.27 -2.41
C ILE A 102 1.78 0.67 -3.81
N THR A 103 0.74 -0.01 -4.26
CA THR A 103 0.66 -0.56 -5.61
C THR A 103 -0.57 -0.04 -6.32
N ILE A 104 -0.38 0.56 -7.50
CA ILE A 104 -1.49 0.96 -8.39
C ILE A 104 -1.57 -0.06 -9.53
N ILE A 105 -2.73 -0.68 -9.71
CA ILE A 105 -3.03 -1.55 -10.84
C ILE A 105 -4.09 -0.94 -11.76
N GLY A 106 -4.03 -1.19 -13.07
CA GLY A 106 -4.90 -0.54 -14.04
C GLY A 106 -4.53 0.94 -14.22
N GLY A 107 -3.24 1.21 -14.35
CA GLY A 107 -2.67 2.55 -14.52
C GLY A 107 -3.22 3.25 -15.76
N LYS A 108 -3.50 2.51 -16.84
CA LYS A 108 -4.16 3.08 -18.02
C LYS A 108 -5.53 3.70 -17.67
N ASP A 109 -6.37 2.98 -16.94
CA ASP A 109 -7.68 3.51 -16.52
C ASP A 109 -7.52 4.71 -15.58
N LEU A 110 -6.49 4.71 -14.72
CA LEU A 110 -6.20 5.84 -13.85
C LEU A 110 -5.83 7.09 -14.64
N VAL A 111 -5.00 6.96 -15.68
CA VAL A 111 -4.64 8.04 -16.60
C VAL A 111 -5.86 8.55 -17.35
N GLU A 112 -6.72 7.66 -17.84
CA GLU A 112 -7.98 8.04 -18.49
C GLU A 112 -8.90 8.84 -17.54
N ASN A 113 -8.97 8.44 -16.26
CA ASN A 113 -9.84 9.11 -15.27
C ASN A 113 -9.27 10.46 -14.77
N LEU A 114 -7.95 10.59 -14.59
CA LEU A 114 -7.33 11.73 -13.91
C LEU A 114 -6.55 12.68 -14.83
N GLY A 115 -6.11 12.18 -15.98
CA GLY A 115 -5.18 12.84 -16.88
C GLY A 115 -3.72 12.52 -16.56
N GLU A 116 -2.93 12.32 -17.62
CA GLU A 116 -1.53 11.89 -17.58
C GLU A 116 -0.65 12.77 -16.67
N VAL A 117 -0.75 14.09 -16.80
CA VAL A 117 0.06 15.03 -16.00
C VAL A 117 -0.16 14.84 -14.50
N LYS A 118 -1.41 14.63 -14.06
CA LYS A 118 -1.70 14.44 -12.63
C LYS A 118 -1.23 13.09 -12.13
N VAL A 119 -1.40 12.04 -12.93
CA VAL A 119 -0.92 10.70 -12.58
C VAL A 119 0.60 10.68 -12.49
N GLN A 120 1.29 11.31 -13.44
CA GLN A 120 2.74 11.40 -13.43
C GLN A 120 3.25 12.13 -12.18
N ALA A 121 2.62 13.25 -11.81
CA ALA A 121 3.01 13.98 -10.61
C ALA A 121 2.85 13.13 -9.32
N VAL A 122 1.80 12.30 -9.21
CA VAL A 122 1.64 11.36 -8.10
C VAL A 122 2.72 10.27 -8.13
N ILE A 123 3.01 9.70 -9.30
CA ILE A 123 4.06 8.70 -9.50
C ILE A 123 5.42 9.26 -9.05
N ASP A 124 5.73 10.49 -9.46
CA ASP A 124 6.99 11.15 -9.11
C ASP A 124 7.08 11.36 -7.58
N THR A 125 6.02 11.87 -6.95
CA THR A 125 5.95 12.02 -5.49
C THR A 125 6.15 10.70 -4.74
N LEU A 126 5.52 9.60 -5.19
CA LEU A 126 5.66 8.29 -4.54
C LEU A 126 7.05 7.69 -4.73
N ASN A 127 7.64 7.85 -5.92
CA ASN A 127 9.02 7.46 -6.17
C ASN A 127 10.02 8.27 -5.35
N ASP A 128 9.80 9.57 -5.21
CA ASP A 128 10.67 10.44 -4.40
C ASP A 128 10.58 10.07 -2.92
N ALA A 129 9.37 9.84 -2.39
CA ALA A 129 9.21 9.37 -1.02
C ALA A 129 9.85 7.99 -0.77
N GLN A 130 9.82 7.09 -1.76
CA GLN A 130 10.50 5.80 -1.69
C GLN A 130 12.03 5.95 -1.59
N LYS A 131 12.63 6.98 -2.20
CA LYS A 131 14.09 7.19 -2.14
C LYS A 131 14.58 7.49 -0.72
N GLU A 132 13.75 8.12 0.12
CA GLU A 132 14.10 8.43 1.51
C GLU A 132 14.19 7.19 2.41
N ASN A 133 13.45 6.12 2.08
CA ASN A 133 13.52 4.85 2.78
C ASN A 133 13.29 3.69 1.80
N PRO A 134 14.36 3.01 1.33
CA PRO A 134 14.27 1.92 0.36
C PRO A 134 13.49 0.67 0.82
N VAL A 135 13.10 0.57 2.09
CA VAL A 135 12.24 -0.51 2.59
C VAL A 135 10.77 -0.27 2.22
N ASN A 136 10.39 1.00 2.03
CA ASN A 136 9.13 1.37 1.43
C ASN A 136 9.16 1.07 -0.06
N THR A 137 8.01 0.74 -0.66
CA THR A 137 7.95 0.39 -2.08
C THR A 137 6.73 1.00 -2.75
N PHE A 138 6.93 1.56 -3.93
CA PHE A 138 5.89 1.95 -4.86
C PHE A 138 5.99 1.13 -6.15
N MET A 139 4.84 0.64 -6.64
CA MET A 139 4.72 -0.03 -7.93
C MET A 139 3.53 0.50 -8.72
N TYR A 140 3.71 0.63 -10.04
CA TYR A 140 2.70 1.10 -10.97
C TYR A 140 2.58 0.15 -12.17
N TRP A 141 1.39 -0.41 -12.37
CA TRP A 141 1.09 -1.37 -13.44
C TRP A 141 0.08 -0.78 -14.42
N LEU A 142 0.41 -0.79 -15.71
CA LEU A 142 -0.44 -0.25 -16.79
C LEU A 142 -1.76 -1.00 -16.95
#